data_AF-A0A1I3DL67-F1
#
_entry.id   AF-A0A1I3DL67-F1
#
_cell.length_a   1.000
_cell.length_b   1.000
_cell.length_c   1.000
_cell.angle_alpha   90.00
_cell.angle_beta   90.00
_cell.angle_gamma   90.00
#
_symmetry.space_group_name_H-M   'P 1'
#
loop_
_entity.id
_entity.type
_entity.pdbx_description
1 polymer ?
#
loop_
_entity_poly.entity_id
_entity_poly.type
_entity_poly.pdbx_seq_one_letter_code
_entity_poly.pdbx_strand_id
1 'polypeptide(L)'
;MAKEGKLSQAKMALELRVDQSTVSRELRRGKVRQMAYDRSYYECYSAEAGSHVYKENRTRSHVKDFQHKYSEVFFKKMPKTIRSAKNNPRTQSVDTFVHTYREKHPDEKKVLCTKTVYALIDQGVLSVRNIDLPMKTSMRPRKKKRSEPKGKNAKRLGRSIKERDPSVLSRETFGHWEVDLVLGGKKTKG
;
A
#
# COMPACT_ATOMS: atom_id res chain seq x y z
N MET A 1 -20.21 29.89 40.12
CA MET A 1 -20.29 29.81 38.64
C MET A 1 -20.50 28.35 38.26
N ALA A 2 -21.29 28.12 37.21
CA ALA A 2 -22.15 26.96 36.99
C ALA A 2 -21.52 25.56 37.18
N LYS A 3 -22.20 24.69 37.94
CA LYS A 3 -22.06 23.23 37.83
C LYS A 3 -22.70 22.82 36.49
N GLU A 4 -21.93 22.84 35.42
CA GLU A 4 -22.34 22.26 34.14
C GLU A 4 -22.65 20.78 34.33
N GLY A 5 -23.89 20.39 34.00
CA GLY A 5 -24.37 19.03 34.12
C GLY A 5 -23.52 18.08 33.29
N LYS A 6 -22.83 17.15 33.97
CA LYS A 6 -22.09 16.06 33.33
C LYS A 6 -23.05 15.28 32.44
N LEU A 7 -22.96 15.45 31.12
CA LEU A 7 -23.66 14.57 30.18
C LEU A 7 -23.32 13.11 30.52
N SER A 8 -24.32 12.24 30.52
CA SER A 8 -24.10 10.80 30.56
C SER A 8 -23.30 10.36 29.33
N GLN A 9 -22.46 9.33 29.47
CA GLN A 9 -21.73 8.77 28.33
C GLN A 9 -22.65 8.33 27.18
N ALA A 10 -23.86 7.86 27.48
CA ALA A 10 -24.86 7.52 26.46
C ALA A 10 -25.34 8.76 25.69
N LYS A 11 -25.51 9.89 26.39
CA LYS A 11 -25.92 11.16 25.77
C LYS A 11 -24.80 11.77 24.92
N MET A 12 -23.55 11.69 25.41
CA MET A 12 -22.36 12.07 24.61
C MET A 12 -22.24 11.22 23.35
N ALA A 13 -22.48 9.91 23.46
CA ALA A 13 -22.41 8.97 22.35
C ALA A 13 -23.47 9.27 21.28
N LEU A 14 -24.70 9.58 21.68
CA LEU A 14 -25.78 9.98 20.78
C LEU A 14 -25.43 11.26 20.01
N GLU A 15 -24.91 12.27 20.70
CA GLU A 15 -24.51 13.56 20.11
C GLU A 15 -23.37 13.39 19.10
N LEU A 16 -22.34 12.62 19.47
CA LEU A 16 -21.17 12.35 18.65
C LEU A 16 -21.42 11.28 17.56
N ARG A 17 -22.60 10.67 17.54
CA ARG A 17 -22.98 9.56 16.65
C ARG A 17 -21.99 8.39 16.70
N VAL A 18 -21.52 8.06 17.89
CA VAL A 18 -20.63 6.92 18.14
C VAL A 18 -21.25 6.01 19.20
N ASP A 19 -20.73 4.79 19.32
CA ASP A 19 -21.15 3.89 20.39
C ASP A 19 -20.68 4.38 21.78
N GLN A 20 -21.48 4.11 22.83
CA GLN A 20 -21.15 4.49 24.21
C GLN A 20 -19.82 3.90 24.69
N SER A 21 -19.47 2.70 24.24
CA SER A 21 -18.19 2.09 24.57
C SER A 21 -17.00 2.84 23.95
N THR A 22 -17.20 3.55 22.83
CA THR A 22 -16.17 4.40 22.21
C THR A 22 -15.86 5.60 23.10
N VAL A 23 -16.91 6.28 23.58
CA VAL A 23 -16.79 7.40 24.52
C VAL A 23 -16.12 6.96 25.83
N SER A 24 -16.54 5.81 26.37
CA SER A 24 -15.95 5.26 27.60
C SER A 24 -14.45 4.96 27.45
N ARG A 25 -14.05 4.33 26.34
CA ARG A 25 -12.62 4.05 26.05
C ARG A 25 -11.82 5.33 25.87
N GLU A 26 -12.37 6.33 25.20
CA GLU A 26 -11.73 7.62 24.99
C GLU A 26 -11.52 8.38 26.29
N LEU A 27 -12.57 8.51 27.11
CA LEU A 27 -12.49 9.18 28.41
C LEU A 27 -11.49 8.51 29.34
N ARG A 28 -11.43 7.17 29.33
CA ARG A 28 -10.42 6.42 30.10
C ARG A 28 -9.00 6.67 29.60
N ARG A 29 -8.82 6.79 28.28
CA ARG A 29 -7.51 7.01 27.65
C ARG A 29 -6.99 8.43 27.82
N GLY A 30 -7.87 9.43 27.74
CA GLY A 30 -7.55 10.86 27.87
C GLY A 30 -7.74 11.44 29.27
N LYS A 31 -8.01 10.61 30.29
CA LYS A 31 -8.13 11.07 31.68
C LYS A 31 -6.75 11.48 32.20
N VAL A 32 -6.62 12.74 32.60
CA VAL A 32 -5.39 13.31 33.15
C VAL A 32 -5.64 13.98 34.50
N ARG A 33 -4.62 13.94 35.36
CA ARG A 33 -4.61 14.66 36.64
C ARG A 33 -3.96 16.02 36.43
N GLN A 34 -4.71 17.10 36.60
CA GLN A 34 -4.22 18.47 36.48
C GLN A 34 -4.21 19.15 37.85
N MET A 35 -3.32 20.14 38.00
CA MET A 35 -3.21 20.96 39.20
C MET A 35 -3.98 22.26 38.97
N ALA A 36 -4.86 22.61 39.90
CA ALA A 36 -5.56 23.88 39.92
C ALA A 36 -4.68 24.99 40.54
N TYR A 37 -5.12 26.23 40.42
CA TYR A 37 -4.41 27.41 40.94
C TYR A 37 -4.20 27.35 42.46
N ASP A 38 -5.14 26.76 43.19
CA ASP A 38 -5.10 26.51 44.63
C ASP A 38 -4.17 25.34 45.03
N ARG A 39 -3.40 24.79 44.07
CA ARG A 39 -2.55 23.60 44.20
C ARG A 39 -3.32 22.31 44.53
N SER A 40 -4.66 22.31 44.42
CA SER A 40 -5.45 21.08 44.46
C SER A 40 -5.31 20.31 43.15
N TYR A 41 -5.56 19.01 43.20
CA TYR A 41 -5.52 18.15 42.02
C TYR A 41 -6.93 17.72 41.63
N TYR A 42 -7.23 17.75 40.34
CA TYR A 42 -8.49 17.24 39.80
C TYR A 42 -8.26 16.42 38.54
N GLU A 43 -9.20 15.51 38.26
CA GLU A 43 -9.19 14.74 37.02
C GLU A 43 -10.02 15.46 35.97
N CYS A 44 -9.44 15.66 34.78
CA CYS A 44 -10.14 16.17 33.62
C CYS A 44 -9.83 15.34 32.39
N TYR A 45 -10.66 15.48 31.36
CA TYR A 45 -10.38 14.90 30.05
C TYR A 45 -9.47 15.85 29.26
N SER A 46 -8.44 15.30 28.62
CA SER A 46 -7.63 15.98 27.60
C SER A 46 -7.57 15.13 26.34
N ALA A 47 -8.07 15.68 25.22
CA ALA A 47 -8.05 15.00 23.92
C ALA A 47 -6.61 14.79 23.41
N GLU A 48 -5.71 15.71 23.71
CA GLU A 48 -4.30 15.61 23.34
C GLU A 48 -3.62 14.45 24.06
N ALA A 49 -3.83 14.33 25.38
CA ALA A 49 -3.32 13.22 26.17
C ALA A 49 -3.91 11.88 25.68
N GLY A 50 -5.21 11.83 25.39
CA GLY A 50 -5.85 10.65 24.82
C GLY A 50 -5.25 10.23 23.48
N SER A 51 -4.95 11.19 22.61
CA SER A 51 -4.28 10.95 21.32
C SER A 51 -2.84 10.47 21.48
N HIS A 52 -2.09 11.05 22.43
CA HIS A 52 -0.72 10.63 22.74
C HIS A 52 -0.67 9.16 23.20
N VAL A 53 -1.50 8.80 24.19
CA VAL A 53 -1.59 7.41 24.70
C VAL A 53 -2.02 6.44 23.60
N TYR A 54 -2.92 6.84 22.71
CA TYR A 54 -3.29 6.01 21.55
C TYR A 54 -2.09 5.73 20.64
N LYS A 55 -1.33 6.76 20.26
CA LYS A 55 -0.17 6.63 19.38
C LYS A 55 0.89 5.74 20.02
N GLU A 56 1.17 5.91 21.31
CA GLU A 56 2.13 5.08 22.06
C GLU A 56 1.68 3.60 22.12
N ASN A 57 0.40 3.34 22.39
CA ASN A 57 -0.12 1.97 22.36
C ASN A 57 -0.10 1.39 20.94
N ARG A 58 -0.28 2.23 19.92
CA ARG A 58 -0.25 1.82 18.52
C ARG A 58 1.14 1.42 18.07
N THR A 59 2.21 2.07 18.57
CA THR A 59 3.59 1.63 18.27
C THR A 59 3.87 0.25 18.83
N ARG A 60 3.30 -0.11 19.98
CA ARG A 60 3.39 -1.48 20.56
C ARG A 60 2.53 -2.51 19.82
N SER A 61 1.59 -2.04 18.99
CA SER A 61 0.67 -2.89 18.23
C SER A 61 1.28 -3.29 16.89
N HIS A 62 2.41 -3.99 16.94
CA HIS A 62 3.02 -4.65 15.79
C HIS A 62 3.21 -6.14 16.06
N VAL A 63 3.40 -6.92 15.00
CA VAL A 63 3.79 -8.33 15.13
C VAL A 63 5.15 -8.38 15.84
N LYS A 64 5.29 -9.23 16.87
CA LYS A 64 6.56 -9.43 17.59
C LYS A 64 7.70 -9.73 16.61
N ASP A 65 8.91 -9.28 16.95
CA ASP A 65 10.03 -9.13 16.03
C ASP A 65 10.28 -10.33 15.11
N PHE A 66 10.50 -9.99 13.84
CA PHE A 66 10.83 -10.90 12.75
C PHE A 66 12.06 -11.78 13.06
N GLN A 67 13.02 -11.25 13.82
CA GLN A 67 14.31 -11.92 14.09
C GLN A 67 14.16 -13.21 14.91
N HIS A 68 13.28 -13.25 15.92
CA HIS A 68 13.12 -14.46 16.76
C HIS A 68 12.21 -15.52 16.14
N LYS A 69 11.47 -15.15 15.08
CA LYS A 69 10.50 -16.02 14.41
C LYS A 69 11.17 -17.02 13.46
N TYR A 70 12.32 -16.66 12.89
CA TYR A 70 12.98 -17.41 11.83
C TYR A 70 14.41 -17.81 12.21
N SER A 71 14.98 -18.76 11.46
CA SER A 71 16.34 -19.26 11.72
C SER A 71 17.42 -18.20 11.45
N GLU A 72 18.28 -17.96 12.43
CA GLU A 72 19.48 -17.12 12.27
C GLU A 72 20.50 -17.74 11.32
N VAL A 73 20.66 -19.07 11.34
CA VAL A 73 21.59 -19.80 10.47
C VAL A 73 21.18 -19.64 9.01
N PHE A 74 19.88 -19.70 8.72
CA PHE A 74 19.33 -19.43 7.41
C PHE A 74 19.71 -18.03 6.90
N PHE A 75 19.50 -16.99 7.72
CA PHE A 75 19.86 -15.61 7.34
C PHE A 75 21.35 -15.37 7.22
N LYS A 76 22.21 -16.11 7.92
CA LYS A 76 23.66 -15.99 7.80
C LYS A 76 24.17 -16.63 6.50
N LYS A 77 23.52 -17.71 6.04
CA LYS A 77 23.93 -18.48 4.86
C LYS A 77 23.37 -17.92 3.56
N MET A 78 22.12 -17.45 3.58
CA MET A 78 21.41 -16.92 2.40
C MET A 78 22.17 -15.80 1.66
N PRO A 79 22.74 -14.78 2.32
CA PRO A 79 23.37 -13.69 1.61
C PRO A 79 24.71 -14.09 0.97
N LYS A 80 25.38 -15.12 1.53
CA LYS A 80 26.64 -15.66 0.99
C LYS A 80 26.41 -16.45 -0.30
N THR A 81 25.23 -17.06 -0.49
CA THR A 81 24.91 -17.82 -1.70
C THR A 81 24.30 -16.95 -2.79
N ILE A 82 23.55 -15.91 -2.41
CA ILE A 82 22.79 -15.07 -3.35
C ILE A 82 23.57 -13.86 -3.84
N ARG A 83 24.34 -13.17 -2.97
CA ARG A 83 25.10 -12.00 -3.40
C ARG A 83 26.29 -12.41 -4.26
N SER A 84 26.42 -11.77 -5.41
CA SER A 84 27.60 -11.86 -6.25
C SER A 84 28.65 -10.88 -5.71
N ALA A 85 29.80 -11.39 -5.26
CA ALA A 85 30.96 -10.59 -4.89
C ALA A 85 32.15 -10.95 -5.79
N LYS A 86 33.15 -10.06 -5.87
CA LYS A 86 34.33 -10.24 -6.74
C LYS A 86 35.01 -11.60 -6.56
N ASN A 87 35.02 -12.12 -5.33
CA ASN A 87 35.65 -13.39 -4.97
C ASN A 87 34.63 -14.52 -4.70
N ASN A 88 33.33 -14.27 -4.92
CA ASN A 88 32.28 -15.25 -4.65
C ASN A 88 31.14 -15.08 -5.66
N PRO A 89 31.16 -15.80 -6.79
CA PRO A 89 30.10 -15.72 -7.77
C PRO A 89 28.81 -16.29 -7.18
N ARG A 90 27.68 -15.70 -7.57
CA ARG A 90 26.37 -16.18 -7.17
C ARG A 90 26.19 -17.64 -7.61
N THR A 91 25.93 -18.52 -6.65
CA THR A 91 25.77 -19.96 -6.90
C THR A 91 24.32 -20.35 -7.16
N GLN A 92 23.36 -19.71 -6.47
CA GLN A 92 21.95 -20.14 -6.47
C GLN A 92 20.97 -18.98 -6.60
N SER A 93 19.78 -19.28 -7.12
CA SER A 93 18.63 -18.39 -7.04
C SER A 93 18.05 -18.36 -5.61
N VAL A 94 17.21 -17.37 -5.28
CA VAL A 94 16.52 -17.31 -3.97
C VAL A 94 15.69 -18.58 -3.77
N ASP A 95 14.97 -19.00 -4.80
CA ASP A 95 14.08 -20.16 -4.77
C ASP A 95 14.86 -21.46 -4.60
N THR A 96 15.88 -21.66 -5.44
CA THR A 96 16.80 -22.81 -5.35
C THR A 96 17.46 -22.88 -3.98
N PHE A 97 17.88 -21.75 -3.41
CA PHE A 97 18.47 -21.71 -2.08
C PHE A 97 17.48 -22.17 -1.00
N VAL A 98 16.24 -21.65 -1.00
CA VAL A 98 15.23 -22.02 0.00
C VAL A 98 14.93 -23.51 -0.06
N HIS A 99 14.72 -24.06 -1.26
CA HIS A 99 14.43 -25.48 -1.44
C HIS A 99 15.61 -26.37 -1.01
N THR A 100 16.81 -26.10 -1.53
CA THR A 100 18.00 -26.90 -1.18
C THR A 100 18.40 -26.76 0.29
N TYR A 101 18.15 -25.61 0.91
CA TYR A 101 18.39 -25.43 2.34
C TYR A 101 17.42 -26.29 3.17
N ARG A 102 16.14 -26.29 2.81
CA ARG A 102 15.09 -27.07 3.49
C ARG A 102 15.31 -28.57 3.38
N GLU A 103 15.76 -29.05 2.22
CA GLU A 103 16.15 -30.46 2.03
C GLU A 103 17.33 -30.87 2.91
N LYS A 104 18.33 -29.99 3.06
CA LYS A 104 19.53 -30.25 3.88
C LYS A 104 19.29 -30.14 5.39
N HIS A 105 18.22 -29.45 5.81
CA HIS A 105 17.94 -29.17 7.23
C HIS A 105 16.45 -29.47 7.54
N PRO A 106 16.03 -30.75 7.47
CA PRO A 106 14.62 -31.12 7.65
C PRO A 106 14.11 -30.82 9.07
N ASP A 107 14.98 -30.87 10.08
CA ASP A 107 14.62 -30.64 11.48
C ASP A 107 14.39 -29.15 11.81
N GLU A 108 14.86 -28.24 10.95
CA GLU A 108 14.79 -26.80 11.18
C GLU A 108 13.41 -26.25 10.75
N LYS A 109 12.46 -26.22 11.69
CA LYS A 109 11.07 -25.79 11.41
C LYS A 109 10.90 -24.30 11.11
N LYS A 110 11.90 -23.46 11.41
CA LYS A 110 11.85 -21.99 11.31
C LYS A 110 12.40 -21.44 9.96
N VAL A 111 12.47 -22.27 8.94
CA VAL A 111 12.91 -21.86 7.59
C VAL A 111 11.79 -21.13 6.85
N LEU A 112 12.15 -20.04 6.16
CA LEU A 112 11.21 -19.24 5.37
C LEU A 112 10.83 -19.92 4.06
N CYS A 113 9.60 -19.71 3.59
CA CYS A 113 9.22 -20.07 2.22
C CYS A 113 9.67 -18.98 1.22
N THR A 114 9.89 -19.36 -0.04
CA THR A 114 10.40 -18.47 -1.10
C THR A 114 9.59 -17.18 -1.23
N LYS A 115 8.25 -17.29 -1.20
CA LYS A 115 7.35 -16.13 -1.26
C LYS A 115 7.62 -15.13 -0.14
N THR A 116 7.82 -15.62 1.08
CA THR A 116 8.11 -14.75 2.23
C THR A 116 9.49 -14.12 2.10
N VAL A 117 10.50 -14.87 1.63
CA VAL A 117 11.84 -14.31 1.38
C VAL A 117 11.77 -13.14 0.39
N TYR A 118 11.08 -13.28 -0.75
CA TYR A 118 10.92 -12.18 -1.70
C TYR A 118 10.19 -10.98 -1.10
N ALA A 119 9.12 -11.19 -0.32
CA ALA A 119 8.38 -10.11 0.34
C ALA A 119 9.28 -9.30 1.30
N LEU A 120 10.15 -9.98 2.05
CA LEU A 120 11.07 -9.32 2.98
C LEU A 120 12.22 -8.60 2.29
N ILE A 121 12.67 -9.11 1.13
CA ILE A 121 13.62 -8.41 0.26
C ILE A 121 12.99 -7.11 -0.25
N ASP A 122 11.73 -7.15 -0.67
CA ASP A 122 11.00 -5.96 -1.14
C ASP A 122 10.76 -4.93 -0.04
N GLN A 123 10.51 -5.38 1.20
CA GLN A 123 10.41 -4.50 2.36
C GLN A 123 11.76 -3.94 2.83
N GLY A 124 12.88 -4.42 2.29
CA GLY A 124 14.22 -4.00 2.69
C GLY A 124 14.64 -4.48 4.09
N VAL A 125 13.96 -5.48 4.65
CA VAL A 125 14.25 -6.03 5.99
C VAL A 125 15.50 -6.91 5.99
N LEU A 126 15.78 -7.58 4.87
CA LEU A 126 16.92 -8.48 4.74
C LEU A 126 18.17 -7.74 4.27
N SER A 127 19.33 -8.32 4.59
CA SER A 127 20.63 -7.86 4.07
C SER A 127 20.76 -7.98 2.55
N VAL A 128 19.97 -8.86 1.92
CA VAL A 128 19.87 -9.00 0.45
C VAL A 128 18.79 -8.05 -0.05
N ARG A 129 19.12 -7.22 -1.04
CA ARG A 129 18.22 -6.20 -1.63
C ARG A 129 17.88 -6.55 -3.07
N ASN A 130 16.89 -5.86 -3.64
CA ASN A 130 16.47 -6.06 -5.04
C ASN A 130 17.63 -5.91 -6.04
N ILE A 131 18.61 -5.04 -5.75
CA ILE A 131 19.82 -4.85 -6.58
C ILE A 131 20.69 -6.10 -6.67
N ASP A 132 20.65 -6.97 -5.67
CA ASP A 132 21.41 -8.22 -5.64
C ASP A 132 20.74 -9.31 -6.50
N LEU A 133 19.50 -9.07 -6.98
CA LEU A 133 18.72 -10.00 -7.78
C LEU A 133 18.76 -9.57 -9.26
N PRO A 134 19.63 -10.17 -10.09
CA PRO A 134 19.90 -9.70 -11.45
C PRO A 134 18.66 -9.71 -12.35
N MET A 135 17.77 -10.70 -12.23
CA MET A 135 16.56 -10.75 -13.04
C MET A 135 15.48 -9.76 -12.58
N LYS A 136 15.50 -9.32 -11.32
CA LYS A 136 14.45 -8.47 -10.75
C LYS A 136 14.63 -7.01 -11.15
N THR A 137 15.88 -6.57 -11.26
CA THR A 137 16.26 -5.22 -11.69
C THR A 137 16.59 -5.13 -13.18
N SER A 138 16.70 -6.27 -13.87
CA SER A 138 16.93 -6.29 -15.32
C SER A 138 15.75 -5.68 -16.07
N MET A 139 16.06 -4.69 -16.91
CA MET A 139 15.10 -4.15 -17.87
C MET A 139 14.90 -5.13 -19.02
N ARG A 140 13.65 -5.30 -19.45
CA ARG A 140 13.38 -6.05 -20.68
C ARG A 140 14.17 -5.43 -21.84
N PRO A 141 14.93 -6.21 -22.60
CA PRO A 141 15.71 -5.67 -23.71
C PRO A 141 14.76 -5.01 -24.71
N ARG A 142 15.12 -3.79 -25.13
CA ARG A 142 14.35 -3.07 -26.14
C ARG A 142 14.38 -3.87 -27.44
N LYS A 143 13.20 -4.14 -28.01
CA LYS A 143 13.11 -4.77 -29.33
C LYS A 143 13.85 -3.88 -30.33
N LYS A 144 14.93 -4.39 -30.92
CA LYS A 144 15.73 -3.68 -31.92
C LYS A 144 14.95 -3.50 -33.23
N LYS A 145 14.02 -4.42 -33.53
CA LYS A 145 13.15 -4.36 -34.70
C LYS A 145 11.83 -3.68 -34.34
N ARG A 146 11.40 -2.71 -35.13
CA ARG A 146 10.02 -2.21 -35.11
C ARG A 146 9.11 -3.37 -35.47
N SER A 147 8.00 -3.54 -34.74
CA SER A 147 6.97 -4.50 -35.15
C SER A 147 6.40 -4.03 -36.48
N GLU A 148 6.64 -4.78 -37.55
CA GLU A 148 5.98 -4.56 -38.84
C GLU A 148 4.85 -5.56 -39.03
N PRO A 149 3.66 -5.10 -39.47
CA PRO A 149 3.34 -3.70 -39.80
C PRO A 149 3.21 -2.82 -38.56
N LYS A 150 3.61 -1.53 -38.66
CA LYS A 150 3.12 -0.50 -37.73
C LYS A 150 1.60 -0.61 -37.74
N GLY A 151 1.02 -0.97 -36.59
CA GLY A 151 -0.29 -1.62 -36.50
C GLY A 151 -1.32 -1.16 -37.53
N LYS A 152 -1.96 -2.12 -38.21
CA LYS A 152 -3.07 -1.90 -39.15
C LYS A 152 -4.31 -1.26 -38.49
N ASN A 153 -4.26 -1.00 -37.18
CA ASN A 153 -5.31 -0.40 -36.36
C ASN A 153 -5.28 1.13 -36.43
N ALA A 154 -5.22 1.70 -37.63
CA ALA A 154 -5.62 3.10 -37.79
C ALA A 154 -7.11 3.18 -37.47
N LYS A 155 -7.47 3.89 -36.39
CA LYS A 155 -8.87 4.06 -35.97
C LYS A 155 -9.64 4.72 -37.13
N ARG A 156 -10.57 3.99 -37.76
CA ARG A 156 -11.51 4.57 -38.73
C ARG A 156 -12.48 5.45 -37.95
N LEU A 157 -12.43 6.76 -38.19
CA LEU A 157 -13.18 7.75 -37.39
C LEU A 157 -14.65 7.93 -37.82
N GLY A 158 -15.14 7.13 -38.77
CA GLY A 158 -16.50 7.23 -39.30
C GLY A 158 -16.63 8.28 -40.41
N ARG A 159 -17.88 8.56 -40.80
CA ARG A 159 -18.27 9.58 -41.79
C ARG A 159 -18.40 10.95 -41.12
N SER A 160 -18.24 12.03 -41.88
CA SER A 160 -18.41 13.39 -41.36
C SER A 160 -19.89 13.72 -41.16
N ILE A 161 -20.23 14.52 -40.14
CA ILE A 161 -21.59 15.07 -39.95
C ILE A 161 -22.07 15.89 -41.15
N LYS A 162 -21.16 16.43 -41.95
CA LYS A 162 -21.48 17.16 -43.20
C LYS A 162 -22.09 16.27 -44.28
N GLU A 163 -21.85 14.97 -44.22
CA GLU A 163 -22.33 13.98 -45.20
C GLU A 163 -23.71 13.40 -44.83
N ARG A 164 -24.39 13.98 -43.83
CA ARG A 164 -25.72 13.51 -43.42
C ARG A 164 -26.78 13.79 -44.49
N ASP A 165 -27.80 12.96 -44.52
CA ASP A 165 -28.93 13.15 -45.42
C ASP A 165 -29.72 14.43 -45.06
N PRO A 166 -30.13 15.26 -46.03
CA PRO A 166 -30.89 16.48 -45.77
C PRO A 166 -32.19 16.25 -45.00
N SER A 167 -32.83 15.08 -45.14
CA SER A 167 -34.03 14.72 -44.38
C SER A 167 -33.82 14.72 -42.86
N VAL A 168 -32.59 14.51 -42.38
CA VAL A 168 -32.26 14.54 -40.95
C VAL A 168 -32.28 15.99 -40.40
N LEU A 169 -32.12 17.00 -41.26
CA LEU A 169 -32.20 18.41 -40.87
C LEU A 169 -33.64 18.84 -40.53
N SER A 170 -34.64 18.29 -41.22
CA SER A 170 -36.06 18.66 -41.00
C SER A 170 -36.61 18.13 -39.67
N ARG A 171 -35.95 17.12 -39.07
CA ARG A 171 -36.31 16.53 -37.77
C ARG A 171 -37.73 15.96 -37.70
N GLU A 172 -38.32 15.63 -38.85
CA GLU A 172 -39.68 15.09 -38.94
C GLU A 172 -39.76 13.64 -38.45
N THR A 173 -38.67 12.89 -38.56
CA THR A 173 -38.57 11.50 -38.13
C THR A 173 -37.91 11.38 -36.76
N PHE A 174 -38.58 10.69 -35.84
CA PHE A 174 -38.01 10.33 -34.55
C PHE A 174 -36.95 9.22 -34.71
N GLY A 175 -35.80 9.33 -34.04
CA GLY A 175 -34.79 8.27 -33.98
C GLY A 175 -33.39 8.62 -34.50
N HIS A 176 -33.16 9.82 -35.01
CA HIS A 176 -31.82 10.28 -35.41
C HIS A 176 -31.09 10.92 -34.22
N TRP A 177 -30.09 10.23 -33.68
CA TRP A 177 -29.19 10.76 -32.65
C TRP A 177 -27.74 10.63 -33.13
N GLU A 178 -27.02 11.74 -33.14
CA GLU A 178 -25.58 11.77 -33.46
C GLU A 178 -24.86 12.53 -32.34
N VAL A 179 -23.66 12.06 -31.99
CA VAL A 179 -22.81 12.71 -31.00
C VAL A 179 -21.94 13.74 -31.71
N ASP A 180 -22.05 15.02 -31.32
CA ASP A 180 -21.20 16.07 -31.86
C ASP A 180 -19.76 15.92 -31.33
N LEU A 181 -18.86 15.44 -32.19
CA LEU A 181 -17.46 15.21 -31.85
C LEU A 181 -16.57 16.16 -32.65
N VAL A 182 -15.78 16.99 -31.95
CA VAL A 182 -14.78 17.85 -32.56
C VAL A 182 -13.45 17.10 -32.69
N LEU A 183 -12.86 17.11 -33.88
CA LEU A 183 -11.50 16.62 -34.08
C LEU A 183 -10.50 17.62 -33.49
N GLY A 184 -9.90 17.27 -32.35
CA GLY A 184 -8.81 18.07 -31.78
C GLY A 184 -7.62 18.16 -32.75
N GLY A 185 -7.05 19.36 -32.91
CA GLY A 185 -5.89 19.61 -33.76
C GLY A 185 -4.71 18.71 -33.36
N LYS A 186 -4.22 17.89 -34.29
CA LYS A 186 -3.01 17.10 -34.08
C LYS A 186 -1.82 18.05 -34.02
N LYS A 187 -1.18 18.21 -32.86
CA LYS A 187 0.13 18.84 -32.77
C LYS A 187 1.14 17.95 -33.51
N THR A 188 1.54 18.36 -34.71
CA THR A 188 2.76 17.89 -35.35
C THR A 188 3.92 18.29 -34.44
N LYS A 189 4.58 17.31 -33.83
CA LYS A 189 5.84 17.56 -33.13
C LYS A 189 6.88 17.90 -34.19
N GLY A 190 7.40 19.13 -34.13
CA GLY A 190 8.69 19.48 -34.74
C GLY A 190 9.83 18.75 -34.06
#